data_AF-A0A955PEQ6-F1
#
_entry.id   AF-A0A955PEQ6-F1
#
_cell.length_a   1.000
_cell.length_b   1.000
_cell.length_c   1.000
_cell.angle_alpha   90.00
_cell.angle_beta   90.00
_cell.angle_gamma   90.00
#
_symmetry.space_group_name_H-M   'P 1'
#
loop_
_entity.id
_entity.type
_entity.pdbx_description
1 polymer ?
#
loop_
_entity_poly.entity_id
_entity_poly.type
_entity_poly.pdbx_seq_one_letter_code
_entity_poly.pdbx_strand_id
1 'polypeptide(L)'
;GDWWKWKIEPLHIDAVMIYAQSGHGRRSNLFTDYTFGLWKDSELVPVAKSYSGLTDQEIQEVDRFVRKNTRDRFGPVRVVEPNQVFEIAFENVQKSSRHKSGLAVRFPRIHRWRKDKKPEEANRLEDLAALIPER
;
A
#
# COMPACT_ATOMS: atom_id res chain seq x y z
N GLY A 1 3.82 -26.90 25.07
CA GLY A 1 3.26 -27.47 23.84
C GLY A 1 3.93 -26.77 22.69
N ASP A 2 4.68 -27.50 21.88
CA ASP A 2 5.50 -26.91 20.82
C ASP A 2 4.61 -26.54 19.64
N TRP A 3 4.37 -25.24 19.51
CA TRP A 3 3.52 -24.67 18.48
C TRP A 3 4.38 -24.12 17.35
N TRP A 4 4.25 -24.70 16.17
CA TRP A 4 5.00 -24.31 14.99
C TRP A 4 4.09 -23.54 14.03
N LYS A 5 4.47 -22.31 13.69
CA LYS A 5 3.82 -21.51 12.65
C LYS A 5 4.54 -21.76 11.33
N TRP A 6 3.94 -22.55 10.44
CA TRP A 6 4.42 -22.68 9.06
C TRP A 6 4.36 -21.31 8.37
N LYS A 7 5.51 -20.80 7.91
CA LYS A 7 5.59 -19.52 7.20
C LYS A 7 5.38 -19.77 5.72
N ILE A 8 4.25 -19.31 5.19
CA ILE A 8 4.00 -19.24 3.75
C ILE A 8 4.80 -18.06 3.21
N GLU A 9 5.45 -18.25 2.05
CA GLU A 9 6.16 -17.18 1.37
C GLU A 9 5.16 -16.14 0.83
N PRO A 10 5.31 -14.86 1.19
CA PRO A 10 4.30 -13.86 0.85
C PRO A 10 4.32 -13.52 -0.64
N LEU A 11 3.16 -13.15 -1.16
CA LEU A 11 3.03 -12.54 -2.48
C LEU A 11 3.44 -11.07 -2.40
N HIS A 12 3.95 -10.52 -3.50
CA HIS A 12 4.45 -9.14 -3.58
C HIS A 12 3.86 -8.43 -4.78
N ILE A 13 3.65 -7.12 -4.64
CA ILE A 13 3.25 -6.25 -5.75
C ILE A 13 3.77 -4.83 -5.55
N ASP A 14 4.25 -4.20 -6.61
CA ASP A 14 4.69 -2.81 -6.58
C ASP A 14 3.49 -1.88 -6.80
N ALA A 15 3.18 -1.05 -5.81
CA ALA A 15 2.00 -0.20 -5.80
C ALA A 15 2.35 1.26 -5.47
N VAL A 16 1.55 2.18 -5.99
CA VAL A 16 1.76 3.63 -5.83
C VAL A 16 1.00 4.13 -4.60
N MET A 17 1.64 4.90 -3.74
CA MET A 17 0.97 5.57 -2.61
C MET A 17 0.09 6.71 -3.13
N ILE A 18 -1.20 6.66 -2.80
CA ILE A 18 -2.20 7.64 -3.27
C ILE A 18 -2.87 8.41 -2.12
N TYR A 19 -2.96 7.79 -0.94
CA TYR A 19 -3.48 8.45 0.26
C TYR A 19 -2.58 8.19 1.46
N ALA A 20 -2.54 9.16 2.37
CA ALA A 20 -1.90 9.03 3.66
C ALA A 20 -2.82 9.58 4.76
N GLN A 21 -2.92 8.88 5.87
CA GLN A 21 -3.74 9.25 7.02
C GLN A 21 -2.86 9.35 8.28
N SER A 22 -3.18 10.33 9.12
CA SER A 22 -2.48 10.52 10.40
C SER A 22 -2.59 9.26 11.26
N GLY A 23 -1.48 8.92 11.91
CA GLY A 23 -1.42 7.84 12.87
C GLY A 23 -2.25 8.12 14.12
N HIS A 24 -2.33 7.13 15.00
CA HIS A 24 -2.99 7.24 16.29
C HIS A 24 -1.99 7.00 17.43
N GLY A 25 -2.31 7.47 18.63
CA GLY A 25 -1.46 7.26 19.83
C GLY A 25 -0.08 7.90 19.68
N ARG A 26 0.99 7.13 19.93
CA ARG A 26 2.39 7.61 19.92
C ARG A 26 2.83 8.23 18.58
N ARG A 27 2.16 7.88 17.48
CA ARG A 27 2.46 8.42 16.13
C ARG A 27 1.36 9.37 15.62
N SER A 28 0.58 10.00 16.51
CA SER A 28 -0.49 10.95 16.15
C SER A 28 -0.01 12.14 15.29
N ASN A 29 1.25 12.55 15.47
CA ASN A 29 1.83 13.67 14.73
C ASN A 29 2.37 13.28 13.35
N LEU A 30 2.37 11.99 12.99
CA LEU A 30 2.93 11.47 11.75
C LEU A 30 1.83 10.91 10.85
N PHE A 31 2.03 10.95 9.54
CA PHE A 31 1.29 10.09 8.62
C PHE A 31 1.87 8.68 8.70
N THR A 32 1.03 7.68 8.99
CA THR A 32 1.50 6.29 9.14
C THR A 32 0.59 5.26 8.52
N ASP A 33 -0.63 5.64 8.12
CA ASP A 33 -1.57 4.75 7.47
C ASP A 33 -1.68 5.14 5.99
N TYR A 34 -1.14 4.30 5.12
CA TYR A 34 -0.95 4.59 3.70
C TYR A 34 -1.88 3.71 2.86
N THR A 35 -2.52 4.32 1.86
CA THR A 35 -3.31 3.59 0.87
C THR A 35 -2.56 3.55 -0.45
N PHE A 36 -2.48 2.35 -1.00
CA PHE A 36 -1.78 2.04 -2.23
C PHE A 36 -2.75 1.70 -3.34
N GLY A 37 -2.48 2.22 -4.53
CA GLY A 37 -3.21 1.94 -5.75
C GLY A 37 -2.37 1.26 -6.80
N LEU A 38 -3.05 0.54 -7.68
CA LEU A 38 -2.49 -0.03 -8.91
C LEU A 38 -3.12 0.65 -10.12
N TRP A 39 -2.39 0.63 -11.23
CA TRP A 39 -2.88 1.20 -12.47
C TRP A 39 -4.01 0.35 -13.05
N LYS A 40 -5.13 1.01 -13.33
CA LYS A 40 -6.20 0.50 -14.18
C LYS A 40 -6.38 1.54 -15.29
N ASP A 41 -6.00 1.17 -16.50
CA ASP A 41 -5.90 2.11 -17.63
C ASP A 41 -4.96 3.29 -17.30
N SER A 42 -5.51 4.49 -17.11
CA SER A 42 -4.77 5.71 -16.73
C SER A 42 -5.09 6.19 -15.32
N GLU A 43 -5.81 5.39 -14.51
CA GLU A 43 -6.21 5.74 -13.15
C GLU A 43 -5.57 4.81 -12.12
N LEU A 44 -5.22 5.37 -10.95
CA LEU A 44 -4.80 4.57 -9.80
C LEU A 44 -6.02 4.18 -8.96
N VAL A 45 -6.26 2.88 -8.83
CA VAL A 45 -7.38 2.34 -8.05
C VAL A 45 -6.85 1.78 -6.73
N PRO A 46 -7.42 2.17 -5.56
CA PRO A 46 -6.98 1.65 -4.27
C PRO A 46 -7.12 0.13 -4.17
N VAL A 47 -6.06 -0.56 -3.76
CA VAL A 47 -6.05 -2.02 -3.58
C VAL A 47 -5.64 -2.47 -2.18
N ALA A 48 -4.82 -1.68 -1.50
CA ALA A 48 -4.24 -2.06 -0.22
C ALA A 48 -4.13 -0.85 0.70
N LYS A 49 -4.22 -1.11 2.00
CA LYS A 49 -3.92 -0.15 3.06
C LYS A 49 -2.91 -0.78 3.99
N SER A 50 -1.85 -0.06 4.34
CA SER A 50 -0.86 -0.57 5.28
C SER A 50 -0.29 0.52 6.18
N TYR A 51 0.00 0.12 7.42
CA TYR A 51 0.56 0.96 8.47
C TYR A 51 1.86 0.41 9.05
N SER A 52 2.42 -0.64 8.43
CA SER A 52 3.57 -1.38 8.94
C SER A 52 4.56 -1.68 7.81
N GLY A 53 5.80 -1.96 8.21
CA GLY A 53 6.88 -2.36 7.29
C GLY A 53 7.92 -1.29 6.99
N LEU A 54 7.68 -0.03 7.38
CA LEU A 54 8.68 1.03 7.32
C LEU A 54 9.43 1.18 8.65
N THR A 55 10.72 1.50 8.55
CA THR A 55 11.54 1.97 9.66
C THR A 55 11.12 3.37 10.12
N ASP A 56 11.50 3.77 11.34
CA ASP A 56 11.19 5.10 11.84
C ASP A 56 11.77 6.22 10.95
N GLN A 57 12.95 6.00 10.38
CA GLN A 57 13.57 6.93 9.44
C GLN A 57 12.74 7.08 8.16
N GLU A 58 12.31 5.96 7.56
CA GLU A 58 11.47 5.98 6.37
C GLU A 58 10.12 6.62 6.64
N ILE A 59 9.52 6.38 7.81
CA ILE A 59 8.26 7.03 8.20
C ILE A 59 8.42 8.55 8.23
N GLN A 60 9.53 9.07 8.76
CA GLN A 60 9.77 10.51 8.76
C GLN A 60 9.99 11.07 7.35
N GLU A 61 10.65 10.31 6.48
CA GLU A 61 10.83 10.68 5.07
C GLU A 61 9.48 10.73 4.32
N VAL A 62 8.63 9.71 4.51
CA VAL A 62 7.28 9.67 3.93
C VAL A 62 6.41 10.79 4.51
N ASP A 63 6.49 11.08 5.82
CA ASP A 63 5.76 12.18 6.44
C ASP A 63 6.14 13.53 5.82
N ARG A 64 7.44 13.80 5.63
CA ARG A 64 7.92 14.99 4.91
C ARG A 64 7.40 15.05 3.48
N PHE A 65 7.42 13.91 2.77
CA PHE A 65 6.86 13.81 1.43
C PHE A 65 5.37 14.17 1.43
N VAL A 66 4.56 13.54 2.28
CA VAL A 66 3.11 13.76 2.36
C VAL A 66 2.79 15.23 2.61
N ARG A 67 3.49 15.87 3.57
CA ARG A 67 3.29 17.29 3.88
C ARG A 67 3.59 18.23 2.71
N LYS A 68 4.64 17.93 1.94
CA LYS A 68 5.05 18.75 0.79
C LYS A 68 4.21 18.51 -0.47
N ASN A 69 3.66 17.30 -0.61
CA ASN A 69 3.05 16.80 -1.86
C ASN A 69 1.56 16.46 -1.68
N THR A 70 0.87 17.08 -0.72
CA THR A 70 -0.58 16.95 -0.58
C THR A 70 -1.29 17.75 -1.67
N ARG A 71 -2.17 17.10 -2.43
CA ARG A 71 -3.04 17.72 -3.44
C ARG A 71 -4.40 18.10 -2.88
N ASP A 72 -4.96 17.26 -2.01
CA ASP A 72 -6.30 17.46 -1.42
C ASP A 72 -6.38 16.85 -0.02
N ARG A 73 -7.41 17.21 0.76
CA ARG A 73 -7.63 16.71 2.13
C ARG A 73 -9.09 16.34 2.39
N PHE A 74 -9.28 15.19 3.03
CA PHE A 74 -10.58 14.73 3.51
C PHE A 74 -10.46 14.34 4.99
N GLY A 75 -10.73 15.31 5.88
CA GLY A 75 -10.52 15.12 7.31
C GLY A 75 -9.06 14.75 7.65
N PRO A 76 -8.80 13.58 8.27
CA PRO A 76 -7.44 13.13 8.60
C PRO A 76 -6.69 12.54 7.38
N VAL A 77 -7.38 12.34 6.26
CA VAL A 77 -6.80 11.76 5.04
C VAL A 77 -6.24 12.86 4.15
N ARG A 78 -5.07 12.61 3.57
CA ARG A 78 -4.41 13.43 2.55
C ARG A 78 -4.38 12.67 1.25
N VAL A 79 -4.79 13.32 0.17
CA VAL A 79 -4.51 12.90 -1.19
C VAL A 79 -3.15 13.44 -1.55
N VAL A 80 -2.26 12.58 -2.01
CA VAL A 80 -0.88 12.96 -2.33
C VAL A 80 -0.61 12.84 -3.82
N GLU A 81 0.45 13.51 -4.25
CA GLU A 81 1.01 13.24 -5.57
C GLU A 81 1.43 11.77 -5.68
N PRO A 82 1.02 11.04 -6.74
CA PRO A 82 1.29 9.61 -6.90
C PRO A 82 2.74 9.37 -7.36
N ASN A 83 3.72 9.82 -6.57
CA ASN A 83 5.14 9.81 -6.92
C ASN A 83 5.93 8.71 -6.20
N GLN A 84 5.33 8.06 -5.19
CA GLN A 84 6.03 7.10 -4.33
C GLN A 84 5.56 5.68 -4.60
N VAL A 85 6.50 4.80 -4.94
CA VAL A 85 6.25 3.37 -5.20
C VAL A 85 6.74 2.53 -4.04
N PHE A 86 5.92 1.57 -3.61
CA PHE A 86 6.24 0.65 -2.54
C PHE A 86 5.94 -0.78 -2.96
N GLU A 87 6.82 -1.67 -2.57
CA GLU A 87 6.61 -3.11 -2.68
C GLU A 87 5.74 -3.54 -1.50
N ILE A 88 4.57 -4.09 -1.78
CA ILE A 88 3.59 -4.52 -0.78
C ILE A 88 3.58 -6.04 -0.73
N ALA A 89 3.92 -6.59 0.44
CA ALA A 89 3.80 -8.02 0.72
C ALA A 89 2.44 -8.35 1.32
N PHE A 90 1.82 -9.44 0.90
CA PHE A 90 0.51 -9.90 1.38
C PHE A 90 0.42 -11.44 1.34
N GLU A 91 -0.54 -12.01 2.07
CA GLU A 91 -0.67 -13.47 2.17
C GLU A 91 -1.50 -14.08 1.04
N ASN A 92 -2.55 -13.39 0.61
CA ASN A 92 -3.44 -13.87 -0.45
C ASN A 92 -4.25 -12.70 -1.05
N VAL A 93 -4.81 -12.92 -2.24
CA VAL A 93 -5.75 -12.02 -2.91
C VAL A 93 -7.01 -12.76 -3.36
N GLN A 94 -8.15 -12.09 -3.24
CA GLN A 94 -9.46 -12.64 -3.59
C GLN A 94 -10.33 -11.59 -4.27
N LYS A 95 -11.31 -12.02 -5.08
CA LYS A 95 -12.36 -11.14 -5.62
C LYS A 95 -13.19 -10.54 -4.48
N SER A 96 -13.59 -9.28 -4.63
CA SER A 96 -14.39 -8.56 -3.64
C SER A 96 -15.29 -7.52 -4.28
N SER A 97 -16.59 -7.61 -4.04
CA SER A 97 -17.59 -6.61 -4.47
C SER A 97 -17.57 -5.32 -3.63
N ARG A 98 -16.89 -5.33 -2.47
CA ARG A 98 -16.82 -4.19 -1.55
C ARG A 98 -15.77 -3.15 -1.95
N HIS A 99 -14.71 -3.57 -2.62
CA HIS A 99 -13.58 -2.70 -2.96
C HIS A 99 -13.72 -2.21 -4.40
N LYS A 100 -13.40 -0.93 -4.66
CA LYS A 100 -13.48 -0.33 -6.01
C LYS A 100 -12.61 -1.07 -7.03
N SER A 101 -11.52 -1.67 -6.59
CA SER A 101 -10.63 -2.53 -7.38
C SER A 101 -11.26 -3.87 -7.82
N GLY A 102 -12.36 -4.29 -7.19
CA GLY A 102 -12.89 -5.64 -7.36
C GLY A 102 -12.06 -6.71 -6.62
N LEU A 103 -11.03 -6.32 -5.87
CA LEU A 103 -10.05 -7.21 -5.24
C LEU A 103 -9.81 -6.84 -3.77
N ALA A 104 -9.53 -7.83 -2.93
CA ALA A 104 -9.13 -7.66 -1.55
C ALA A 104 -7.86 -8.44 -1.25
N VAL A 105 -6.84 -7.76 -0.73
CA VAL A 105 -5.59 -8.37 -0.26
C VAL A 105 -5.66 -8.69 1.23
N ARG A 106 -5.02 -9.77 1.65
CA ARG A 106 -4.95 -10.22 3.04
C ARG A 106 -3.61 -9.87 3.68
N PHE A 107 -3.67 -9.23 4.84
CA PHE A 107 -2.51 -8.79 5.63
C PHE A 107 -1.44 -8.04 4.83
N PRO A 108 -1.82 -6.98 4.08
CA PRO A 108 -0.86 -6.16 3.37
C PRO A 108 0.09 -5.44 4.33
N ARG A 109 1.39 -5.57 4.07
CA ARG A 109 2.47 -4.85 4.75
C ARG A 109 3.43 -4.28 3.73
N ILE A 110 4.06 -3.15 4.04
CA ILE A 110 5.13 -2.63 3.20
C ILE A 110 6.33 -3.57 3.34
N HIS A 111 6.83 -4.11 2.23
CA HIS A 111 8.06 -4.89 2.20
C HIS A 111 9.28 -3.97 2.05
N ARG A 112 9.19 -3.02 1.12
CA ARG A 112 10.29 -2.10 0.79
C ARG A 112 9.78 -0.85 0.07
N TRP A 113 10.44 0.28 0.31
CA TRP A 113 10.25 1.49 -0.51
C TRP A 113 11.06 1.40 -1.81
N ARG A 114 10.38 1.40 -2.95
CA ARG A 114 10.97 1.28 -4.29
C ARG A 114 11.41 2.62 -4.84
N LYS A 115 12.46 3.21 -4.24
CA LYS A 115 13.09 4.45 -4.72
C LYS A 115 13.76 4.30 -6.10
N ASP A 116 13.93 3.06 -6.55
CA ASP A 116 14.45 2.67 -7.86
C ASP A 116 13.40 2.73 -8.98
N LYS A 117 12.10 2.78 -8.65
CA LYS A 117 11.00 2.74 -9.61
C LYS A 117 10.26 4.06 -9.72
N LYS A 118 9.86 4.40 -10.94
CA LYS A 118 8.89 5.47 -11.20
C LYS A 118 7.45 4.96 -11.04
N PRO A 119 6.47 5.84 -10.76
CA PRO A 119 5.07 5.46 -10.63
C PRO A 119 4.53 4.68 -11.81
N GLU A 120 4.93 5.03 -13.04
CA GLU A 120 4.48 4.38 -14.27
C GLU A 120 4.97 2.92 -14.41
N GLU A 121 5.98 2.54 -13.64
CA GLU A 121 6.55 1.19 -13.59
C GLU A 121 5.95 0.32 -12.47
N ALA A 122 5.00 0.87 -11.71
CA ALA A 122 4.21 0.12 -10.74
C ALA A 122 3.25 -0.85 -11.45
N ASN A 123 2.83 -1.88 -10.74
CA ASN A 123 1.97 -2.92 -11.29
C ASN A 123 0.57 -2.40 -11.67
N ARG A 124 -0.05 -3.15 -12.57
CA ARG A 124 -1.44 -2.96 -13.00
C ARG A 124 -2.37 -3.80 -12.14
N LEU A 125 -3.65 -3.45 -12.16
CA LEU A 125 -4.69 -4.18 -11.45
C LEU A 125 -4.83 -5.63 -11.96
N GLU A 126 -4.54 -5.85 -13.23
CA GLU A 126 -4.50 -7.18 -13.88
C GLU A 126 -3.43 -8.09 -13.27
N ASP A 127 -2.23 -7.54 -12.96
CA ASP A 127 -1.16 -8.28 -12.31
C ASP A 127 -1.63 -8.84 -10.96
N LEU A 128 -2.36 -8.03 -10.20
CA LEU A 128 -2.93 -8.46 -8.92
C LEU A 128 -4.02 -9.53 -9.09
N ALA A 129 -4.85 -9.41 -10.14
CA ALA A 129 -5.89 -10.39 -10.43
C ALA A 129 -5.32 -11.75 -10.85
N ALA A 130 -4.17 -11.76 -11.55
CA ALA A 130 -3.46 -12.96 -11.95
C ALA A 130 -2.89 -13.77 -10.78
N LEU A 131 -2.76 -13.15 -9.59
CA LEU A 131 -2.30 -13.80 -8.37
C LEU A 131 -3.43 -14.51 -7.58
N ILE A 132 -4.67 -14.48 -8.06
CA ILE A 132 -5.77 -15.22 -7.44
C ILE A 132 -5.52 -16.71 -7.67
N PRO A 133 -5.44 -17.55 -6.61
CA PRO A 133 -5.23 -18.98 -6.76
C PRO A 133 -6.29 -19.62 -7.66
N GLU A 134 -5.85 -20.46 -8.61
CA GLU A 134 -6.75 -21.36 -9.32
C GLU A 134 -7.40 -22.32 -8.30
N ARG A 135 -8.72 -22.52 -8.43
CA ARG A 135 -9.50 -23.36 -7.52
C ARG A 135 -9.29 -24.84 -7.77
#